data_AF-A0A0G3XKF7-F1
#
_entry.id   AF-A0A0G3XKF7-F1
#
_cell.length_a   1.000
_cell.length_b   1.000
_cell.length_c   1.000
_cell.angle_alpha   90.00
_cell.angle_beta   90.00
_cell.angle_gamma   90.00
#
_symmetry.space_group_name_H-M   'P 1'
#
loop_
_entity.id
_entity.type
_entity.pdbx_description
1 polymer ?
#
loop_
_entity_poly.entity_id
_entity_poly.type
_entity_poly.pdbx_seq_one_letter_code
_entity_poly.pdbx_strand_id
1 'polypeptide(L)'
;MSRSAKIAGVALAGGILMATVIAIAVDERKPSAPLPSPAELAPRDPLRDELARCRTLTVPDSGCNAAWEEHRRQFLGRGDDRP
;
A
#
# COMPACT_ATOMS: atom_id res chain seq x y z
N MET A 1 -1.20 10.09 40.10
CA MET A 1 -0.90 10.72 38.79
C MET A 1 -1.68 12.01 38.65
N SER A 2 -0.99 13.16 38.52
CA SER A 2 -1.65 14.45 38.33
C SER A 2 -2.45 14.46 37.02
N ARG A 3 -3.56 15.22 36.98
CA ARG A 3 -4.38 15.37 35.78
C ARG A 3 -3.56 15.89 34.60
N SER A 4 -2.60 16.77 34.87
CA SER A 4 -1.66 17.32 33.89
C SER A 4 -0.78 16.25 33.26
N ALA A 5 -0.28 15.28 34.03
CA ALA A 5 0.53 14.18 33.49
C ALA A 5 -0.29 13.27 32.55
N LYS A 6 -1.58 13.06 32.85
CA LYS A 6 -2.48 12.29 31.97
C LYS A 6 -2.75 13.02 30.65
N ILE A 7 -3.00 14.32 30.72
CA ILE A 7 -3.26 15.15 29.53
C ILE A 7 -2.02 15.20 28.63
N ALA A 8 -0.83 15.39 29.21
CA ALA A 8 0.42 15.38 28.46
C ALA A 8 0.66 14.03 27.76
N GLY A 9 0.39 12.91 28.44
CA GLY A 9 0.52 11.58 27.85
C GLY A 9 -0.42 11.35 26.66
N VAL A 10 -1.69 11.77 26.79
CA VAL A 10 -2.68 11.64 25.70
C VAL A 10 -2.31 12.52 24.50
N ALA A 11 -1.85 13.75 24.74
CA ALA A 11 -1.43 14.65 23.66
C ALA A 11 -0.22 14.10 22.88
N LEU A 12 0.77 13.54 23.59
CA LEU A 12 1.93 12.89 22.96
C LEU A 12 1.52 11.69 22.11
N ALA A 13 0.68 10.80 22.64
CA ALA A 13 0.21 9.64 21.91
C ALA A 13 -0.57 10.04 20.64
N GLY A 14 -1.46 11.04 20.76
CA GLY A 14 -2.20 11.58 19.61
C GLY A 14 -1.27 12.19 18.55
N GLY A 15 -0.25 12.95 18.96
CA GLY A 15 0.73 13.53 18.05
C GLY A 15 1.55 12.49 17.30
N ILE A 16 1.99 11.42 17.99
CA ILE A 16 2.73 10.31 17.36
C ILE A 16 1.84 9.61 16.33
N LEU A 17 0.60 9.28 16.69
CA LEU A 17 -0.34 8.64 15.76
C LEU A 17 -0.58 9.51 14.52
N MET A 18 -0.81 10.81 14.70
CA MET A 18 -1.02 11.75 13.59
C MET A 18 0.21 11.84 12.68
N ALA A 19 1.42 11.95 13.25
CA ALA A 19 2.66 11.97 12.48
C ALA A 19 2.86 10.69 11.68
N THR A 20 2.51 9.54 12.25
CA THR A 20 2.62 8.23 11.58
C THR A 20 1.69 8.16 10.37
N VAL A 21 0.44 8.60 10.52
CA VAL A 21 -0.53 8.65 9.40
C VAL A 21 -0.03 9.55 8.27
N ILE A 22 0.50 10.72 8.60
CA ILE A 22 1.06 11.65 7.61
C ILE A 22 2.27 11.02 6.90
N ALA A 23 3.17 10.38 7.64
CA ALA A 23 4.35 9.74 7.07
C ALA A 23 3.98 8.67 6.04
N ILE A 24 3.02 7.78 6.37
CA ILE A 24 2.52 6.75 5.47
C ILE A 24 1.89 7.39 4.22
N ALA A 25 1.04 8.40 4.40
CA ALA A 25 0.35 9.07 3.29
C ALA A 25 1.32 9.83 2.35
N VAL A 26 2.47 10.27 2.85
CA VAL A 26 3.53 10.91 2.05
C VAL A 26 4.42 9.88 1.36
N ASP A 27 4.73 8.78 2.02
CA ASP A 27 5.53 7.69 1.46
C ASP A 27 4.84 7.06 0.23
N GLU A 28 3.53 6.80 0.34
CA GLU A 28 2.71 6.32 -0.79
C GLU A 28 2.68 7.29 -1.99
N ARG A 29 2.90 8.60 -1.75
CA ARG A 29 2.94 9.62 -2.81
C ARG A 29 4.33 9.81 -3.39
N LYS A 30 5.38 9.44 -2.68
CA LYS A 30 6.74 9.60 -3.18
C LYS A 30 6.93 8.53 -4.27
N PRO A 31 7.18 8.90 -5.53
CA PRO A 31 7.61 7.93 -6.51
C PRO A 31 8.93 7.38 -5.98
N SER A 32 8.90 6.13 -5.48
CA SER A 32 10.13 5.40 -5.20
C SER A 32 10.94 5.45 -6.48
N ALA A 33 12.14 6.05 -6.40
CA ALA A 33 13.10 6.01 -7.49
C ALA A 33 13.16 4.56 -7.97
N PRO A 34 12.99 4.26 -9.28
CA PRO A 34 12.98 2.90 -9.74
C PRO A 34 14.30 2.24 -9.37
N LEU A 35 14.29 1.41 -8.33
CA LEU A 35 15.31 0.37 -8.21
C LEU A 35 15.08 -0.51 -9.43
N PRO A 36 16.12 -0.81 -10.23
CA PRO A 36 15.96 -1.72 -11.37
C PRO A 36 15.39 -3.03 -10.83
N SER A 37 14.12 -3.25 -11.12
CA SER A 37 13.40 -4.43 -10.72
C SER A 37 13.79 -5.53 -11.69
N PRO A 38 13.96 -6.79 -11.26
CA PRO A 38 14.07 -7.93 -12.18
C PRO A 38 12.94 -7.98 -13.22
N ALA A 39 11.83 -7.24 -12.99
CA ALA A 39 10.73 -7.06 -13.93
C ALA A 39 11.08 -6.33 -15.23
N GLU A 40 12.20 -5.59 -15.32
CA GLU A 40 12.64 -5.03 -16.62
C GLU A 40 13.01 -6.12 -17.65
N LEU A 41 13.22 -7.36 -17.19
CA LEU A 41 13.42 -8.54 -18.03
C LEU A 41 12.19 -9.46 -18.08
N ALA A 42 11.12 -9.15 -17.33
CA ALA A 42 9.90 -9.95 -17.35
C ALA A 42 9.03 -9.56 -18.56
N PRO A 43 8.35 -10.51 -19.21
CA PRO A 43 7.37 -10.20 -20.25
C PRO A 43 6.37 -9.17 -19.72
N ARG A 44 5.98 -8.18 -20.55
CA ARG A 44 4.95 -7.19 -20.17
C ARG A 44 3.76 -7.93 -19.56
N ASP A 45 3.54 -7.70 -18.27
CA ASP A 45 2.44 -8.30 -17.56
C ASP A 45 1.23 -7.36 -17.68
N PRO A 46 0.23 -7.69 -18.52
CA PRO A 46 -0.94 -6.83 -18.72
C PRO A 46 -1.72 -6.59 -17.42
N LEU A 47 -1.61 -7.49 -16.43
CA LEU A 47 -2.22 -7.32 -15.12
C LEU A 47 -1.59 -6.17 -14.33
N ARG A 48 -0.27 -5.98 -14.47
CA ARG A 48 0.47 -4.90 -13.80
C ARG A 48 0.14 -3.54 -14.40
N ASP A 49 -0.03 -3.48 -15.72
CA ASP A 49 -0.44 -2.27 -16.43
C ASP A 49 -1.85 -1.85 -16.03
N GLU A 50 -2.78 -2.81 -15.87
CA GLU A 50 -4.14 -2.53 -15.42
C GLU A 50 -4.17 -2.04 -13.96
N LEU A 51 -3.40 -2.64 -13.07
CA LEU A 51 -3.27 -2.17 -11.69
C LEU A 51 -2.69 -0.74 -11.61
N ALA A 52 -1.75 -0.39 -12.49
CA ALA A 52 -1.21 0.96 -12.55
C ALA A 52 -2.28 1.99 -12.98
N ARG A 53 -3.15 1.62 -13.93
CA ARG A 53 -4.31 2.44 -14.32
C ARG A 53 -5.30 2.59 -13.17
N CYS A 54 -5.61 1.51 -12.48
CA CYS A 54 -6.57 1.51 -11.37
C CYS A 54 -6.18 2.47 -10.23
N ARG A 55 -4.88 2.68 -9.99
CA ARG A 55 -4.41 3.63 -8.97
C ARG A 55 -4.73 5.09 -9.26
N THR A 56 -5.00 5.46 -10.51
CA THR A 56 -5.34 6.83 -10.88
C THR A 56 -6.84 7.10 -10.81
N LEU A 57 -7.66 6.05 -10.65
CA LEU A 57 -9.10 6.16 -10.50
C LEU A 57 -9.46 6.53 -9.06
N THR A 58 -10.27 7.59 -8.91
CA THR A 58 -10.82 8.05 -7.63
C THR A 58 -12.24 7.56 -7.39
N VAL A 59 -12.80 6.85 -8.36
CA VAL A 59 -14.14 6.25 -8.31
C VAL A 59 -14.04 4.73 -8.19
N PRO A 60 -14.96 4.07 -7.50
CA PRO A 60 -15.00 2.61 -7.45
C PRO A 60 -15.19 2.03 -8.85
N ASP A 61 -14.31 1.11 -9.23
CA ASP A 61 -14.38 0.40 -10.50
C ASP A 61 -14.32 -1.12 -10.26
N SER A 62 -15.31 -1.85 -10.80
CA SER A 62 -15.40 -3.30 -10.62
C SER A 62 -14.30 -4.05 -11.37
N GLY A 63 -13.82 -3.51 -12.49
CA GLY A 63 -12.70 -4.09 -13.24
C GLY A 63 -11.40 -4.04 -12.44
N CYS A 64 -11.16 -2.93 -11.75
CA CYS A 64 -10.03 -2.77 -10.86
C CYS A 64 -10.05 -3.72 -9.66
N ASN A 65 -11.24 -3.95 -9.07
CA ASN A 65 -11.38 -4.94 -7.99
C ASN A 65 -11.05 -6.36 -8.48
N ALA A 66 -11.53 -6.74 -9.68
CA ALA A 66 -11.25 -8.04 -10.27
C ALA A 66 -9.74 -8.23 -10.58
N ALA A 67 -9.09 -7.20 -11.14
CA ALA A 67 -7.65 -7.22 -11.39
C ALA A 67 -6.84 -7.36 -10.09
N TRP A 68 -7.27 -6.69 -9.02
CA TRP A 68 -6.63 -6.81 -7.71
C TRP A 68 -6.77 -8.21 -7.10
N GLU A 69 -7.95 -8.82 -7.20
CA GLU A 69 -8.15 -10.18 -6.72
C GLU A 69 -7.29 -11.20 -7.45
N GLU A 70 -7.14 -11.06 -8.77
CA GLU A 70 -6.27 -11.93 -9.56
C GLU A 70 -4.80 -11.79 -9.16
N HIS A 71 -4.32 -10.56 -9.02
CA HIS A 71 -2.96 -10.32 -8.52
C HIS A 71 -2.75 -10.91 -7.12
N ARG A 72 -3.73 -10.72 -6.22
CA ARG A 72 -3.68 -11.31 -4.87
C ARG A 72 -3.62 -12.83 -4.92
N ARG A 73 -4.41 -13.49 -5.78
CA ARG A 73 -4.35 -14.95 -5.99
C ARG A 73 -2.98 -15.41 -6.47
N GLN A 74 -2.37 -14.72 -7.42
CA GLN A 74 -1.06 -15.08 -7.96
C GLN A 74 0.06 -14.96 -6.91
N PHE A 75 0.01 -13.94 -6.05
CA PHE A 75 1.00 -13.75 -4.99
C PHE A 75 0.79 -14.68 -3.79
N LEU A 76 -0.46 -14.90 -3.36
CA LEU A 76 -0.76 -15.75 -2.21
C LEU A 76 -0.79 -17.25 -2.57
N GLY A 77 -1.26 -17.61 -3.76
CA GLY A 77 -1.36 -18.99 -4.23
C GLY A 77 -0.02 -19.64 -4.54
N ARG A 78 1.05 -18.87 -4.78
CA ARG A 78 2.42 -19.41 -4.88
C ARG A 78 2.98 -19.92 -3.54
N GLY A 79 2.27 -19.74 -2.41
CA GLY A 79 2.65 -20.26 -1.10
C GLY A 79 2.04 -21.64 -0.75
N ASP A 80 0.99 -22.06 -1.45
CA ASP A 80 0.24 -23.30 -1.17
C ASP A 80 0.65 -24.48 -2.07
N ASP A 81 1.51 -24.26 -3.07
CA ASP A 81 2.19 -25.34 -3.82
C ASP A 81 3.35 -25.94 -3.00
N ARG A 82 3.03 -26.48 -1.82
CA ARG A 82 3.91 -27.44 -1.12
C ARG A 82 3.30 -28.84 -1.27
N PRO A 83 3.94 -29.77 -2.01
CA PRO A 83 3.49 -31.15 -2.09
C PRO A 83 3.56 -31.87 -0.73
#